data_AF-A0A2J6RVV1-F1
#
_entry.id   AF-A0A2J6RVV1-F1
#
_cell.length_a   1.000
_cell.length_b   1.000
_cell.length_c   1.000
_cell.angle_alpha   90.00
_cell.angle_beta   90.00
_cell.angle_gamma   90.00
#
_symmetry.space_group_name_H-M   'P 1'
#
loop_
_entity.id
_entity.type
_entity.pdbx_description
1 polymer ?
#
loop_
_entity_poly.entity_id
_entity_poly.type
_entity_poly.pdbx_seq_one_letter_code
_entity_poly.pdbx_strand_id
1 'polypeptide(L)'
;MAIGIGGKGAKSEATGYLSDESDFYGDETVKQEYESKALAFDPAEYIEHKIPSLTEIANENLKNAKVVKAATLYNPYEGSLSGRQLGETVDEFLERLPPATTSVTDIINWIYIANPYRKAPKRDEHGQKESDEAPPDEESDWAQFVVLGGNLLEELTTTRHLIEKEKAGKPKATITRAVNPEKDKIVKKLLDTAVELHCTSGKWMIFCRANEVNDVWAVVARATANNELGIAAKVSPDDGDDRKDRVICIYTKDFTDMKDVSRVVHKLKQLGIIDSRGKPIYYKCDAYTYLRLGSGNEYNIKASLYNSAEILKSKPGQAKDAKVDGFFNKQKKDPGDWRQMEWE
;
A
#
# COMPACT_ATOMS: atom_id res chain seq x y z
N MET A 1 -35.23 -48.80 89.66
CA MET A 1 -34.35 -49.89 90.11
C MET A 1 -32.97 -49.63 89.53
N ALA A 2 -31.97 -49.49 90.40
CA ALA A 2 -30.57 -49.27 90.03
C ALA A 2 -29.77 -50.49 90.44
N ILE A 3 -29.01 -51.08 89.51
CA ILE A 3 -27.81 -51.94 89.68
C ILE A 3 -27.15 -51.96 88.28
N GLY A 4 -25.88 -51.71 87.99
CA GLY A 4 -24.67 -51.51 88.77
C GLY A 4 -23.48 -52.08 87.97
N ILE A 5 -22.31 -51.39 88.02
CA ILE A 5 -20.95 -51.95 87.88
C ILE A 5 -20.57 -52.40 86.45
N GLY A 6 -19.49 -51.97 85.80
CA GLY A 6 -18.17 -51.54 86.25
C GLY A 6 -17.14 -52.38 85.46
N GLY A 7 -16.36 -51.74 84.60
CA GLY A 7 -15.34 -52.40 83.79
C GLY A 7 -14.22 -51.43 83.41
N LYS A 8 -13.14 -51.44 84.20
CA LYS A 8 -11.89 -50.71 83.94
C LYS A 8 -11.18 -51.33 82.73
N GLY A 9 -10.96 -50.52 81.68
CA GLY A 9 -9.99 -50.80 80.63
C GLY A 9 -8.85 -49.79 80.70
N ALA A 10 -7.65 -50.25 80.98
CA ALA A 10 -6.43 -49.46 80.91
C ALA A 10 -5.93 -49.40 79.45
N LYS A 11 -5.64 -48.19 78.92
CA LYS A 11 -4.83 -47.93 77.73
C LYS A 11 -4.19 -46.53 77.92
N SER A 12 -2.93 -46.50 78.34
CA SER A 12 -1.75 -46.20 77.51
C SER A 12 -1.61 -44.71 77.15
N GLU A 13 -0.62 -44.07 77.78
CA GLU A 13 -0.03 -42.80 77.35
C GLU A 13 0.37 -42.87 75.87
N ALA A 14 0.01 -41.83 75.10
CA ALA A 14 0.73 -41.31 73.95
C ALA A 14 -0.16 -40.26 73.26
N THR A 15 -0.24 -39.04 73.81
CA THR A 15 -0.69 -37.90 73.00
C THR A 15 0.46 -37.53 72.07
N GLY A 16 0.47 -38.17 70.90
CA GLY A 16 1.40 -37.85 69.82
C GLY A 16 1.21 -36.40 69.40
N TYR A 17 2.30 -35.66 69.38
CA TYR A 17 2.40 -34.43 68.60
C TYR A 17 2.32 -34.84 67.13
N LEU A 18 1.13 -34.77 66.54
CA LEU A 18 0.99 -34.78 65.09
C LEU A 18 1.56 -33.46 64.59
N SER A 19 2.85 -33.46 64.24
CA SER A 19 3.47 -32.38 63.49
C SER A 19 2.77 -32.29 62.13
N ASP A 20 2.27 -31.10 61.79
CA ASP A 20 1.75 -30.77 60.47
C ASP A 20 2.91 -30.82 59.46
N GLU A 21 3.24 -32.01 58.95
CA GLU A 21 4.30 -32.25 57.95
C GLU A 21 3.89 -31.76 56.54
N SER A 22 3.14 -30.67 56.45
CA SER A 22 2.82 -30.02 55.18
C SER A 22 3.84 -28.92 54.89
N ASP A 23 4.97 -29.30 54.30
CA ASP A 23 5.99 -28.39 53.76
C ASP A 23 5.46 -27.51 52.60
N PHE A 24 4.23 -27.75 52.16
CA PHE A 24 3.61 -27.03 51.05
C PHE A 24 3.46 -25.52 51.32
N TYR A 25 3.25 -25.13 52.58
CA TYR A 25 3.08 -23.72 52.99
C TYR A 25 4.34 -23.11 53.62
N GLY A 26 5.47 -23.81 53.54
CA GLY A 26 6.71 -23.43 54.23
C GLY A 26 6.69 -23.82 55.71
N ASP A 27 7.87 -23.74 56.33
CA ASP A 27 8.01 -23.99 57.77
C ASP A 27 7.31 -22.91 58.61
N GLU A 28 7.21 -23.13 59.92
CA GLU A 28 6.53 -22.22 60.84
C GLU A 28 7.08 -20.78 60.79
N THR A 29 8.37 -20.63 60.48
CA THR A 29 9.00 -19.30 60.37
C THR A 29 8.57 -18.58 59.09
N VAL A 30 8.47 -19.31 57.98
CA VAL A 30 7.97 -18.81 56.70
C VAL A 30 6.49 -18.44 56.80
N LYS A 31 5.68 -19.25 57.49
CA LYS A 31 4.27 -18.95 57.74
C LYS A 31 4.11 -17.64 58.54
N GLN A 32 4.86 -17.50 59.64
CA GLN A 32 4.82 -16.28 60.46
C GLN A 32 5.34 -15.04 59.70
N GLU A 33 6.34 -15.20 58.84
CA GLU A 33 6.81 -14.11 57.99
C GLU A 33 5.73 -13.66 56.99
N TYR A 34 5.05 -14.60 56.34
CA TYR A 34 3.97 -14.28 55.41
C TYR A 34 2.75 -13.68 56.11
N GLU A 35 2.37 -14.17 57.30
CA GLU A 35 1.31 -13.59 58.10
C GLU A 35 1.66 -12.15 58.52
N SER A 36 2.91 -11.90 58.92
CA SER A 36 3.39 -10.56 59.25
C SER A 36 3.37 -9.62 58.04
N LYS A 37 3.77 -10.11 56.86
CA LYS A 37 3.69 -9.35 55.60
C LYS A 37 2.25 -9.08 55.19
N ALA A 38 1.34 -10.02 55.39
CA ALA A 38 -0.09 -9.84 55.10
C ALA A 38 -0.75 -8.84 56.05
N LEU A 39 -0.38 -8.84 57.34
CA LEU A 39 -0.85 -7.85 58.32
C LEU A 39 -0.30 -6.44 58.06
N ALA A 40 0.93 -6.35 57.54
CA ALA A 40 1.56 -5.09 57.17
C ALA A 40 1.21 -4.62 55.74
N PHE A 41 0.45 -5.41 54.97
CA PHE A 41 0.09 -5.08 53.60
C PHE A 41 -0.98 -3.99 53.59
N ASP A 42 -0.64 -2.82 53.05
CA ASP A 42 -1.59 -1.75 52.77
C ASP A 42 -2.09 -1.86 51.31
N PRO A 43 -3.38 -2.20 51.10
CA PRO A 43 -3.94 -2.27 49.75
C PRO A 43 -3.91 -0.92 49.00
N ALA A 44 -4.01 0.21 49.71
CA ALA A 44 -4.06 1.53 49.08
C ALA A 44 -2.68 1.92 48.54
N GLU A 45 -1.63 1.76 49.35
CA GLU A 45 -0.24 2.00 48.94
C GLU A 45 0.19 1.06 47.80
N TYR A 46 -0.21 -0.21 47.87
CA TYR A 46 0.06 -1.19 46.82
C TYR A 46 -0.57 -0.77 45.49
N ILE A 47 -1.83 -0.31 45.48
CA ILE A 47 -2.52 0.13 44.26
C ILE A 47 -1.85 1.38 43.66
N GLU A 48 -1.41 2.33 44.50
CA GLU A 48 -0.75 3.57 44.05
C GLU A 48 0.60 3.30 43.37
N HIS A 49 1.35 2.31 43.86
CA HIS A 49 2.67 1.95 43.33
C HIS A 49 2.65 0.73 42.40
N LYS A 50 1.46 0.19 42.09
CA LYS A 50 1.33 -0.99 41.25
C LYS A 50 1.72 -0.65 39.81
N ILE A 51 2.71 -1.38 39.31
CA ILE A 51 3.01 -1.40 37.87
C ILE A 51 1.91 -2.23 37.19
N PRO A 52 1.19 -1.69 36.20
CA PRO A 52 0.17 -2.43 35.47
C PRO A 52 0.75 -3.69 34.83
N SER A 53 0.04 -4.82 34.96
CA SER A 53 0.43 -6.05 34.25
C SER A 53 0.20 -5.90 32.74
N LEU A 54 0.89 -6.72 31.93
CA LEU A 54 0.66 -6.76 30.48
C LEU A 54 -0.81 -6.99 30.12
N THR A 55 -1.54 -7.79 30.91
CA THR A 55 -2.96 -8.06 30.75
C THR A 55 -3.81 -6.82 31.05
N GLU A 56 -3.48 -6.06 32.10
CA GLU A 56 -4.17 -4.80 32.43
C GLU A 56 -3.92 -3.74 31.38
N ILE A 57 -2.66 -3.59 30.93
CA ILE A 57 -2.29 -2.70 29.83
C ILE A 57 -3.04 -3.10 28.55
N ALA A 58 -3.08 -4.39 28.21
CA ALA A 58 -3.81 -4.88 27.04
C ALA A 58 -5.33 -4.60 27.15
N ASN A 59 -5.92 -4.79 28.33
CA ASN A 59 -7.34 -4.52 28.58
C ASN A 59 -7.67 -3.03 28.55
N GLU A 60 -6.81 -2.18 29.10
CA GLU A 60 -6.95 -0.73 28.97
C GLU A 60 -6.81 -0.29 27.53
N ASN A 61 -5.86 -0.84 26.77
CA ASN A 61 -5.71 -0.58 25.34
C ASN A 61 -6.94 -1.04 24.55
N LEU A 62 -7.54 -2.18 24.88
CA LEU A 62 -8.79 -2.67 24.27
C LEU A 62 -10.00 -1.79 24.63
N LYS A 63 -10.08 -1.28 25.85
CA LYS A 63 -11.16 -0.37 26.29
C LYS A 63 -11.00 1.03 25.70
N ASN A 64 -9.75 1.51 25.60
CA ASN A 64 -9.39 2.82 25.05
C ASN A 64 -9.30 2.81 23.52
N ALA A 65 -9.29 1.62 22.90
CA ALA A 65 -9.52 1.47 21.48
C ALA A 65 -10.93 1.98 21.17
N LYS A 66 -11.01 3.27 20.83
CA LYS A 66 -12.17 3.84 20.16
C LYS A 66 -12.52 2.87 19.04
N VAL A 67 -13.74 2.34 19.06
CA VAL A 67 -14.31 1.64 17.90
C VAL A 67 -14.28 2.65 16.77
N VAL A 68 -13.18 2.67 16.03
CA VAL A 68 -13.10 3.38 14.76
C VAL A 68 -14.23 2.74 13.97
N LYS A 69 -15.29 3.51 13.67
CA LYS A 69 -16.37 3.08 12.76
C LYS A 69 -15.68 2.27 11.67
N ALA A 70 -16.01 0.98 11.57
CA ALA A 70 -15.40 0.10 10.58
C ALA A 70 -15.43 0.87 9.25
N ALA A 71 -14.26 1.24 8.75
CA ALA A 71 -14.18 2.08 7.57
C ALA A 71 -15.00 1.37 6.49
N THR A 72 -15.99 2.06 5.92
CA THR A 72 -16.80 1.48 4.85
C THR A 72 -15.84 1.13 3.72
N LEU A 73 -15.59 -0.16 3.54
CA LEU A 73 -14.71 -0.64 2.50
C LEU A 73 -15.33 -0.31 1.15
N TYR A 74 -14.48 0.07 0.21
CA TYR A 74 -14.92 0.45 -1.13
C TYR A 74 -14.06 -0.23 -2.17
N ASN A 75 -14.73 -0.83 -3.16
CA ASN A 75 -14.12 -1.50 -4.28
C ASN A 75 -14.78 -1.02 -5.58
N PRO A 76 -14.05 -0.34 -6.49
CA PRO A 76 -14.57 0.05 -7.80
C PRO A 76 -14.88 -1.14 -8.71
N TYR A 77 -14.31 -2.33 -8.43
CA TYR A 77 -14.47 -3.54 -9.25
C TYR A 77 -15.49 -4.52 -8.66
N GLU A 78 -16.31 -4.07 -7.71
CA GLU A 78 -17.34 -4.90 -7.09
C GLU A 78 -18.40 -5.32 -8.12
N GLY A 79 -18.69 -6.61 -8.19
CA GLY A 79 -19.55 -7.23 -9.20
C GLY A 79 -18.83 -7.61 -10.51
N SER A 80 -17.59 -7.18 -10.72
CA SER A 80 -16.82 -7.52 -11.91
C SER A 80 -16.20 -8.91 -11.83
N LEU A 81 -16.33 -9.70 -12.90
CA LEU A 81 -15.71 -11.02 -12.99
C LEU A 81 -14.18 -10.96 -13.00
N SER A 82 -13.62 -9.83 -13.40
CA SER A 82 -12.18 -9.63 -13.59
C SER A 82 -11.48 -9.00 -12.37
N GLY A 83 -12.25 -8.53 -11.38
CA GLY A 83 -11.75 -7.90 -10.17
C GLY A 83 -11.90 -8.77 -8.92
N ARG A 84 -11.08 -8.50 -7.91
CA ARG A 84 -11.30 -9.01 -6.55
C ARG A 84 -12.61 -8.44 -5.99
N GLN A 85 -13.37 -9.25 -5.27
CA GLN A 85 -14.61 -8.89 -4.58
C GLN A 85 -14.36 -8.61 -3.09
N LEU A 86 -15.18 -7.75 -2.48
CA LEU A 86 -15.08 -7.47 -1.03
C LEU A 86 -15.49 -8.67 -0.18
N GLY A 87 -16.36 -9.53 -0.71
CA GLY A 87 -16.81 -10.77 -0.05
C GLY A 87 -15.81 -11.92 -0.08
N GLU A 88 -14.72 -11.83 -0.85
CA GLU A 88 -13.70 -12.88 -0.94
C GLU A 88 -12.37 -12.45 -0.30
N THR A 89 -11.65 -13.43 0.23
CA THR A 89 -10.28 -13.28 0.68
C THR A 89 -9.34 -13.04 -0.51
N VAL A 90 -8.15 -12.51 -0.24
CA VAL A 90 -7.14 -12.34 -1.30
C VAL A 90 -6.70 -13.70 -1.86
N ASP A 91 -6.67 -14.74 -1.04
CA ASP A 91 -6.33 -16.11 -1.45
C ASP A 91 -7.35 -16.69 -2.42
N GLU A 92 -8.64 -16.62 -2.09
CA GLU A 92 -9.73 -17.07 -2.98
C GLU A 92 -9.71 -16.32 -4.32
N PHE A 93 -9.44 -15.01 -4.30
CA PHE A 93 -9.27 -14.22 -5.51
C PHE A 93 -8.09 -14.71 -6.38
N LEU A 94 -6.93 -15.00 -5.77
CA LEU A 94 -5.75 -15.47 -6.48
C LEU A 94 -5.93 -16.88 -7.06
N GLU A 95 -6.70 -17.74 -6.38
CA GLU A 95 -7.07 -19.07 -6.88
C GLU A 95 -8.09 -18.99 -8.02
N ARG A 96 -9.03 -18.03 -7.95
CA ARG A 96 -10.06 -17.81 -8.96
C ARG A 96 -9.50 -17.19 -10.24
N LEU A 97 -8.54 -16.27 -10.13
CA LEU A 97 -7.94 -15.53 -11.26
C LEU A 97 -6.40 -15.55 -11.26
N PRO A 98 -5.77 -16.73 -11.41
CA PRO A 98 -4.33 -16.83 -11.59
C PRO A 98 -3.88 -16.26 -12.94
N PRO A 99 -3.08 -15.18 -12.99
CA PRO A 99 -2.74 -14.51 -14.25
C PRO A 99 -2.02 -15.37 -15.28
N ALA A 100 -1.28 -16.40 -14.84
CA ALA A 100 -0.58 -17.32 -15.74
C ALA A 100 -1.51 -18.23 -16.54
N THR A 101 -2.74 -18.51 -16.07
CA THR A 101 -3.64 -19.48 -16.70
C THR A 101 -5.02 -18.91 -17.03
N THR A 102 -5.37 -17.74 -16.50
CA THR A 102 -6.57 -17.01 -16.92
C THR A 102 -6.33 -16.41 -18.30
N SER A 103 -6.99 -16.93 -19.33
CA SER A 103 -6.87 -16.41 -20.69
C SER A 103 -7.57 -15.05 -20.85
N VAL A 104 -7.00 -14.20 -21.70
CA VAL A 104 -7.61 -12.93 -22.11
C VAL A 104 -8.92 -13.19 -22.87
N THR A 105 -9.98 -12.48 -22.50
CA THR A 105 -11.30 -12.52 -23.17
C THR A 105 -11.92 -11.13 -23.18
N ASP A 106 -12.96 -10.90 -23.99
CA ASP A 106 -13.67 -9.61 -24.01
C ASP A 106 -14.19 -9.18 -22.63
N ILE A 107 -14.44 -10.14 -21.73
CA ILE A 107 -14.89 -9.92 -20.36
C ILE A 107 -13.69 -9.72 -19.41
N ILE A 108 -12.61 -10.49 -19.59
CA ILE A 108 -11.41 -10.47 -18.76
C ILE A 108 -10.24 -10.00 -19.62
N ASN A 109 -10.16 -8.69 -19.82
CA ASN A 109 -9.02 -8.05 -20.49
C ASN A 109 -7.84 -7.80 -19.54
N TRP A 110 -8.14 -7.67 -18.25
CA TRP A 110 -7.21 -7.38 -17.16
C TRP A 110 -7.72 -8.03 -15.88
N ILE A 111 -6.83 -8.39 -14.96
CA ILE A 111 -7.22 -8.82 -13.62
C ILE A 111 -6.94 -7.67 -12.65
N TYR A 112 -7.94 -7.27 -11.85
CA TYR A 112 -7.89 -6.06 -11.03
C TYR A 112 -7.97 -6.34 -9.53
N ILE A 113 -7.28 -5.51 -8.75
CA ILE A 113 -7.47 -5.42 -7.31
C ILE A 113 -7.39 -3.97 -6.85
N ALA A 114 -8.36 -3.53 -6.06
CA ALA A 114 -8.35 -2.21 -5.46
C ALA A 114 -7.89 -2.25 -4.01
N ASN A 115 -7.37 -1.13 -3.54
CA ASN A 115 -7.17 -0.88 -2.13
C ASN A 115 -8.54 -0.56 -1.48
N PRO A 116 -9.06 -1.40 -0.58
CA PRO A 116 -10.43 -1.28 -0.08
C PRO A 116 -10.61 -0.11 0.89
N TYR A 117 -9.53 0.51 1.36
CA TYR A 117 -9.56 1.61 2.32
C TYR A 117 -9.57 3.00 1.66
N ARG A 118 -9.58 3.07 0.32
CA ARG A 118 -9.68 4.35 -0.40
C ARG A 118 -11.06 4.97 -0.20
N LYS A 119 -11.13 6.30 -0.18
CA LYS A 119 -12.41 7.02 -0.13
C LYS A 119 -13.20 6.72 -1.41
N ALA A 120 -14.47 6.34 -1.24
CA ALA A 120 -15.39 6.19 -2.36
C ALA A 120 -15.64 7.56 -3.00
N PRO A 121 -15.65 7.65 -4.34
CA PRO A 121 -15.97 8.89 -5.02
C PRO A 121 -17.41 9.30 -4.68
N LYS A 122 -17.64 10.59 -4.42
CA LYS A 122 -18.97 11.20 -4.39
C LYS A 122 -19.62 10.95 -5.76
N ARG A 123 -20.66 10.10 -5.76
CA ARG A 123 -21.36 9.59 -6.94
C ARG A 123 -21.56 10.64 -8.03
N ASP A 124 -21.28 10.23 -9.27
CA ASP A 124 -22.18 10.51 -10.37
C ASP A 124 -22.96 9.23 -10.69
N GLU A 125 -24.24 9.42 -10.96
CA GLU A 125 -25.28 8.40 -11.15
C GLU A 125 -25.11 7.60 -12.46
N HIS A 126 -24.05 7.91 -13.21
CA HIS A 126 -23.66 7.24 -14.43
C HIS A 126 -22.58 6.24 -14.09
N GLY A 127 -22.95 4.95 -14.06
CA GLY A 127 -22.06 3.84 -13.73
C GLY A 127 -20.67 4.06 -14.27
N GLN A 128 -19.68 4.10 -13.37
CA GLN A 128 -18.28 4.18 -13.74
C GLN A 128 -18.01 2.99 -14.66
N LYS A 129 -17.91 3.25 -15.96
CA LYS A 129 -17.41 2.25 -16.90
C LYS A 129 -16.02 1.87 -16.39
N GLU A 130 -15.77 0.57 -16.28
CA GLU A 130 -14.42 0.06 -16.03
C GLU A 130 -13.49 0.76 -17.03
N SER A 131 -12.66 1.69 -16.53
CA SER A 131 -11.58 2.24 -17.31
C SER A 131 -10.46 1.24 -17.31
N ASP A 132 -9.78 1.08 -18.44
CA ASP A 132 -8.56 0.25 -18.49
C ASP A 132 -7.47 0.78 -17.54
N GLU A 133 -7.57 2.03 -17.06
CA GLU A 133 -6.58 2.69 -16.21
C GLU A 133 -7.02 2.85 -14.75
N ALA A 134 -6.38 3.76 -14.00
CA ALA A 134 -6.68 3.97 -12.59
C ALA A 134 -8.17 4.30 -12.38
N PRO A 135 -8.77 3.87 -11.27
CA PRO A 135 -10.10 4.34 -10.90
C PRO A 135 -10.12 5.89 -10.87
N PRO A 136 -11.10 6.54 -11.52
CA PRO A 136 -11.10 7.98 -11.68
C PRO A 136 -11.18 8.68 -10.32
N ASP A 137 -10.52 9.83 -10.23
CA ASP A 137 -10.71 10.77 -9.13
C ASP A 137 -12.00 11.58 -9.34
N GLU A 138 -12.64 12.03 -8.25
CA GLU A 138 -13.91 12.77 -8.28
C GLU A 138 -13.86 14.01 -9.18
N GLU A 139 -12.70 14.66 -9.25
CA GLU A 139 -12.54 15.96 -9.92
C GLU A 139 -11.89 15.82 -11.31
N SER A 140 -11.64 14.60 -11.78
CA SER A 140 -10.86 14.36 -13.01
C SER A 140 -11.66 14.59 -14.30
N ASP A 141 -11.16 15.47 -15.19
CA ASP A 141 -11.72 15.69 -16.53
C ASP A 141 -10.81 15.16 -17.64
N TRP A 142 -10.85 13.85 -17.82
CA TRP A 142 -10.06 13.16 -18.85
C TRP A 142 -10.46 13.55 -20.28
N ALA A 143 -11.74 13.90 -20.51
CA ALA A 143 -12.22 14.27 -21.84
C ALA A 143 -11.63 15.60 -22.28
N GLN A 144 -11.69 16.61 -21.41
CA GLN A 144 -11.06 17.91 -21.65
C GLN A 144 -9.54 17.79 -21.75
N PHE A 145 -8.93 16.96 -20.89
CA PHE A 145 -7.49 16.72 -20.93
C PHE A 145 -7.02 16.14 -22.28
N VAL A 146 -7.73 15.16 -22.84
CA VAL A 146 -7.37 14.56 -24.14
C VAL A 146 -7.42 15.60 -25.26
N VAL A 147 -8.42 16.48 -25.26
CA VAL A 147 -8.54 17.56 -26.27
C VAL A 147 -7.40 18.56 -26.13
N LEU A 148 -7.15 19.09 -24.93
CA LEU A 148 -6.10 20.08 -24.72
C LEU A 148 -4.70 19.49 -24.93
N GLY A 149 -4.47 18.27 -24.46
CA GLY A 149 -3.22 17.54 -24.67
C GLY A 149 -2.96 17.24 -26.15
N GLY A 150 -4.00 16.88 -26.92
CA GLY A 150 -3.91 16.71 -28.38
C GLY A 150 -3.47 17.99 -29.09
N ASN A 151 -4.06 19.14 -28.73
CA ASN A 151 -3.69 20.43 -29.30
C ASN A 151 -2.23 20.82 -29.00
N LEU A 152 -1.75 20.52 -27.79
CA LEU A 152 -0.35 20.75 -27.40
C LEU A 152 0.63 19.87 -28.21
N LEU A 153 0.25 18.62 -28.49
CA LEU A 153 1.05 17.73 -29.33
C LEU A 153 1.06 18.19 -30.79
N GLU A 154 -0.06 18.71 -31.30
CA GLU A 154 -0.12 19.34 -32.62
C GLU A 154 0.77 20.59 -32.70
N GLU A 155 0.76 21.46 -31.68
CA GLU A 155 1.65 22.63 -31.54
C GLU A 155 3.13 22.20 -31.66
N LEU A 156 3.51 21.09 -31.02
CA LEU A 156 4.85 20.54 -31.10
C LEU A 156 5.20 20.05 -32.51
N THR A 157 4.26 19.38 -33.18
CA THR A 157 4.44 18.92 -34.56
C THR A 157 4.66 20.09 -35.51
N THR A 158 3.82 21.13 -35.44
CA THR A 158 3.99 22.35 -36.24
C THR A 158 5.35 23.01 -35.97
N THR A 159 5.70 23.17 -34.70
CA THR A 159 6.97 23.79 -34.28
C THR A 159 8.17 23.00 -34.79
N ARG A 160 8.13 21.66 -34.70
CA ARG A 160 9.17 20.77 -35.25
C ARG A 160 9.34 21.00 -36.75
N HIS A 161 8.25 21.02 -37.52
CA HIS A 161 8.32 21.22 -38.97
C HIS A 161 8.85 22.60 -39.37
N LEU A 162 8.53 23.66 -38.61
CA LEU A 162 9.09 24.99 -38.83
C LEU A 162 10.60 25.01 -38.60
N ILE A 163 11.08 24.41 -37.52
CA ILE A 163 12.52 24.32 -37.20
C ILE A 163 13.26 23.47 -38.25
N GLU A 164 12.67 22.34 -38.68
CA GLU A 164 13.22 21.49 -39.74
C GLU A 164 13.36 22.24 -41.06
N LYS A 165 12.37 23.06 -41.42
CA LYS A 165 12.39 23.89 -42.63
C LYS A 165 13.42 25.01 -42.54
N GLU A 166 13.49 25.72 -41.42
CA GLU A 166 14.46 26.81 -41.21
C GLU A 166 15.91 26.28 -41.24
N LYS A 167 16.14 25.08 -40.71
CA LYS A 167 17.45 24.45 -40.60
C LYS A 167 17.69 23.38 -41.67
N ALA A 168 17.00 23.48 -42.80
CA ALA A 168 17.17 22.56 -43.92
C ALA A 168 18.64 22.47 -44.34
N GLY A 169 19.14 21.24 -44.53
CA GLY A 169 20.53 20.97 -44.89
C GLY A 169 21.53 20.95 -43.72
N LYS A 170 21.12 21.27 -42.48
CA LYS A 170 21.97 21.09 -41.30
C LYS A 170 21.95 19.64 -40.81
N PRO A 171 22.99 19.19 -40.05
CA PRO A 171 23.00 17.86 -39.45
C PRO A 171 21.80 17.62 -38.52
N LYS A 172 21.27 16.39 -38.49
CA LYS A 172 20.13 16.00 -37.65
C LYS A 172 20.30 16.38 -36.17
N ALA A 173 21.50 16.20 -35.62
CA ALA A 173 21.80 16.55 -34.23
C ALA A 173 21.55 18.04 -33.91
N THR A 174 21.83 18.94 -34.86
CA THR A 174 21.59 20.38 -34.71
C THR A 174 20.10 20.71 -34.70
N ILE A 175 19.31 20.03 -35.53
CA ILE A 175 17.85 20.16 -35.57
C ILE A 175 17.27 19.64 -34.24
N THR A 176 17.67 18.44 -33.80
CA THR A 176 17.21 17.86 -32.53
C THR A 176 17.53 18.76 -31.34
N ARG A 177 18.72 19.37 -31.28
CA ARG A 177 19.10 20.32 -30.21
C ARG A 177 18.22 21.57 -30.20
N ALA A 178 17.69 21.99 -31.35
CA ALA A 178 16.79 23.13 -31.46
C ALA A 178 15.33 22.77 -31.10
N VAL A 179 14.90 21.54 -31.41
CA VAL A 179 13.54 21.06 -31.09
C VAL A 179 13.39 20.70 -29.61
N ASN A 180 14.45 20.18 -28.96
CA ASN A 180 14.38 19.70 -27.59
C ASN A 180 13.84 20.74 -26.57
N PRO A 181 14.28 22.01 -26.56
CA PRO A 181 13.72 23.00 -25.63
C PRO A 181 12.23 23.26 -25.83
N GLU A 182 11.75 23.28 -27.08
CA GLU A 182 10.31 23.46 -27.36
C GLU A 182 9.51 22.22 -26.96
N LYS A 183 10.05 21.03 -27.21
CA LYS A 183 9.49 19.78 -26.69
C LYS A 183 9.37 19.80 -25.17
N ASP A 184 10.42 20.22 -24.46
CA ASP A 184 10.41 20.28 -23.00
C ASP A 184 9.36 21.30 -22.50
N LYS A 185 9.18 22.44 -23.17
CA LYS A 185 8.08 23.37 -22.83
C LYS A 185 6.70 22.73 -23.01
N ILE A 186 6.48 22.02 -24.10
CA ILE A 186 5.20 21.34 -24.38
C ILE A 186 4.93 20.23 -23.37
N VAL A 187 5.94 19.40 -23.07
CA VAL A 187 5.82 18.34 -22.05
C VAL A 187 5.45 18.95 -20.69
N LYS A 188 6.01 20.11 -20.36
CA LYS A 188 5.65 20.83 -19.14
C LYS A 188 4.21 21.30 -19.14
N LYS A 189 3.78 22.00 -20.19
CA LYS A 189 2.39 22.44 -20.33
C LYS A 189 1.42 21.26 -20.21
N LEU A 190 1.73 20.13 -20.86
CA LEU A 190 0.90 18.93 -20.84
C LEU A 190 0.74 18.38 -19.42
N LEU A 191 1.84 18.31 -18.67
CA LEU A 191 1.81 17.85 -17.28
C LEU A 191 1.12 18.85 -16.35
N ASP A 192 1.33 20.15 -16.53
CA ASP A 192 0.61 21.21 -15.79
C ASP A 192 -0.90 21.14 -16.06
N THR A 193 -1.32 20.96 -17.32
CA THR A 193 -2.72 20.76 -17.70
C THR A 193 -3.32 19.49 -17.08
N ALA A 194 -2.55 18.39 -17.00
CA ALA A 194 -2.99 17.19 -16.32
C ALA A 194 -3.25 17.44 -14.82
N VAL A 195 -2.42 18.27 -14.18
CA VAL A 195 -2.61 18.67 -12.77
C VAL A 195 -3.81 19.59 -12.60
N GLU A 196 -3.98 20.58 -13.48
CA GLU A 196 -5.11 21.51 -13.47
C GLU A 196 -6.46 20.81 -13.63
N LEU A 197 -6.51 19.73 -14.44
CA LEU A 197 -7.71 18.94 -14.69
C LEU A 197 -7.83 17.69 -13.80
N HIS A 198 -7.01 17.59 -12.76
CA HIS A 198 -7.02 16.47 -11.80
C HIS A 198 -6.82 15.07 -12.46
N CYS A 199 -6.19 15.04 -13.63
CA CYS A 199 -5.80 13.84 -14.39
C CYS A 199 -4.42 13.34 -13.96
N THR A 200 -4.22 13.18 -12.65
CA THR A 200 -2.90 13.01 -12.04
C THR A 200 -2.52 11.57 -11.71
N SER A 201 -3.38 10.59 -11.98
CA SER A 201 -3.06 9.19 -11.71
C SER A 201 -1.88 8.70 -12.55
N GLY A 202 -1.19 7.68 -12.05
CA GLY A 202 -0.12 7.02 -12.78
C GLY A 202 0.24 5.69 -12.14
N LYS A 203 1.15 4.96 -12.78
CA LYS A 203 1.45 3.58 -12.43
C LYS A 203 2.93 3.25 -12.47
N TRP A 204 3.37 2.48 -11.48
CA TRP A 204 4.60 1.68 -11.56
C TRP A 204 4.33 0.46 -12.42
N MET A 205 5.18 0.23 -13.42
CA MET A 205 5.05 -0.90 -14.36
C MET A 205 6.14 -1.95 -14.11
N ILE A 206 5.71 -3.18 -13.89
CA ILE A 206 6.57 -4.34 -13.64
C ILE A 206 6.33 -5.34 -14.77
N PHE A 207 7.39 -5.70 -15.49
CA PHE A 207 7.33 -6.70 -16.58
C PHE A 207 7.94 -7.99 -16.10
N CYS A 208 7.13 -9.04 -15.99
CA CYS A 208 7.47 -10.33 -15.40
C CYS A 208 7.22 -11.48 -16.38
N ARG A 209 8.02 -12.53 -16.32
CA ARG A 209 7.83 -13.71 -17.17
C ARG A 209 6.57 -14.46 -16.76
N ALA A 210 5.99 -15.20 -17.71
CA ALA A 210 4.79 -16.00 -17.47
C ALA A 210 4.93 -16.99 -16.29
N ASN A 211 6.13 -17.50 -16.03
CA ASN A 211 6.37 -18.47 -14.95
C ASN A 211 6.50 -17.86 -13.55
N GLU A 212 6.68 -16.54 -13.42
CA GLU A 212 6.80 -15.83 -12.13
C GLU A 212 5.61 -14.90 -11.84
N VAL A 213 4.73 -14.68 -12.82
CA VAL A 213 3.64 -13.69 -12.73
C VAL A 213 2.71 -13.96 -11.55
N ASN A 214 2.39 -15.23 -11.27
CA ASN A 214 1.48 -15.58 -10.17
C ASN A 214 2.09 -15.21 -8.81
N ASP A 215 3.38 -15.50 -8.59
CA ASP A 215 4.06 -15.21 -7.32
C ASP A 215 4.17 -13.70 -7.10
N VAL A 216 4.57 -12.97 -8.13
CA VAL A 216 4.72 -11.51 -8.07
C VAL A 216 3.34 -10.85 -7.88
N TRP A 217 2.33 -11.33 -8.58
CA TRP A 217 0.96 -10.85 -8.45
C TRP A 217 0.39 -11.12 -7.06
N ALA A 218 0.64 -12.30 -6.48
CA ALA A 218 0.18 -12.62 -5.13
C ALA A 218 0.72 -11.64 -4.08
N VAL A 219 2.01 -11.28 -4.17
CA VAL A 219 2.63 -10.28 -3.29
C VAL A 219 2.01 -8.90 -3.50
N VAL A 220 1.86 -8.47 -4.76
CA VAL A 220 1.26 -7.17 -5.09
C VAL A 220 -0.20 -7.09 -4.64
N ALA A 221 -0.98 -8.14 -4.86
CA ALA A 221 -2.39 -8.21 -4.52
C ALA A 221 -2.60 -8.08 -3.01
N ARG A 222 -1.85 -8.86 -2.21
CA ARG A 222 -1.91 -8.77 -0.74
C ARG A 222 -1.50 -7.38 -0.24
N ALA A 223 -0.39 -6.85 -0.73
CA ALA A 223 0.09 -5.53 -0.30
C ALA A 223 -0.86 -4.39 -0.72
N THR A 224 -1.53 -4.50 -1.87
CA THR A 224 -2.57 -3.54 -2.31
C THR A 224 -3.81 -3.64 -1.43
N ALA A 225 -4.28 -4.86 -1.14
CA ALA A 225 -5.42 -5.11 -0.26
C ALA A 225 -5.19 -4.59 1.17
N ASN A 226 -3.94 -4.62 1.63
CA ASN A 226 -3.54 -4.19 2.97
C ASN A 226 -3.17 -2.70 3.06
N ASN A 227 -3.47 -1.89 2.02
CA ASN A 227 -3.14 -0.46 1.97
C ASN A 227 -1.62 -0.17 2.09
N GLU A 228 -0.77 -1.10 1.68
CA GLU A 228 0.69 -0.92 1.72
C GLU A 228 1.24 -0.40 0.39
N LEU A 229 0.53 -0.66 -0.72
CA LEU A 229 0.84 -0.09 -2.04
C LEU A 229 -0.09 1.09 -2.33
N GLY A 230 -0.37 1.35 -3.60
CA GLY A 230 -1.17 2.50 -4.03
C GLY A 230 -2.69 2.24 -3.99
N ILE A 231 -3.41 2.89 -4.90
CA ILE A 231 -4.90 2.90 -4.89
C ILE A 231 -5.52 1.66 -5.55
N ALA A 232 -4.79 1.04 -6.47
CA ALA A 232 -5.21 -0.16 -7.20
C ALA A 232 -4.01 -0.81 -7.88
N ALA A 233 -4.17 -2.06 -8.31
CA ALA A 233 -3.24 -2.73 -9.19
C ALA A 233 -3.99 -3.54 -10.26
N LYS A 234 -3.34 -3.76 -11.39
CA LYS A 234 -3.83 -4.65 -12.45
C LYS A 234 -2.71 -5.52 -13.00
N VAL A 235 -3.06 -6.69 -13.51
CA VAL A 235 -2.13 -7.61 -14.19
C VAL A 235 -2.70 -8.13 -15.49
N SER A 236 -1.85 -8.26 -16.50
CA SER A 236 -2.23 -8.82 -17.80
C SER A 236 -2.49 -10.33 -17.67
N PRO A 237 -3.64 -10.84 -18.14
CA PRO A 237 -3.92 -12.28 -18.23
C PRO A 237 -3.04 -12.96 -19.28
N ASP A 238 -3.24 -14.27 -19.46
CA ASP A 238 -2.59 -15.06 -20.50
C ASP A 238 -3.12 -14.71 -21.91
N ASP A 239 -2.24 -14.18 -22.76
CA ASP A 239 -2.49 -13.86 -24.17
C ASP A 239 -2.10 -15.00 -25.15
N GLY A 240 -1.68 -16.16 -24.63
CA GLY A 240 -1.21 -17.30 -25.40
C GLY A 240 0.25 -17.21 -25.87
N ASP A 241 0.99 -16.14 -25.55
CA ASP A 241 2.40 -15.97 -25.93
C ASP A 241 3.32 -15.82 -24.70
N ASP A 242 3.72 -16.94 -24.11
CA ASP A 242 4.62 -17.00 -22.94
C ASP A 242 6.02 -16.43 -23.18
N ARG A 243 6.38 -16.08 -24.42
CA ARG A 243 7.66 -15.40 -24.72
C ARG A 243 7.60 -13.93 -24.36
N LYS A 244 6.40 -13.35 -24.21
CA LYS A 244 6.21 -11.97 -23.80
C LYS A 244 6.11 -11.88 -22.29
N ASP A 245 6.68 -10.81 -21.73
CA ASP A 245 6.49 -10.50 -20.33
C ASP A 245 5.03 -10.08 -20.08
N ARG A 246 4.45 -10.60 -18.99
CA ARG A 246 3.21 -10.12 -18.38
C ARG A 246 3.49 -8.81 -17.66
N VAL A 247 2.58 -7.85 -17.76
CA VAL A 247 2.73 -6.56 -17.08
C VAL A 247 1.83 -6.48 -15.85
N ILE A 248 2.42 -6.05 -14.74
CA ILE A 248 1.72 -5.67 -13.51
C ILE A 248 1.86 -4.15 -13.36
N CYS A 249 0.74 -3.47 -13.19
CA CYS A 249 0.67 -2.03 -12.99
C CYS A 249 0.15 -1.76 -11.57
N ILE A 250 0.86 -0.91 -10.82
CA ILE A 250 0.45 -0.47 -9.47
C ILE A 250 0.22 1.03 -9.50
N TYR A 251 -1.01 1.45 -9.26
CA TYR A 251 -1.44 2.83 -9.42
C TYR A 251 -1.24 3.65 -8.16
N THR A 252 -0.73 4.86 -8.30
CA THR A 252 -0.80 5.91 -7.28
C THR A 252 -1.78 6.99 -7.72
N LYS A 253 -2.36 7.71 -6.75
CA LYS A 253 -3.41 8.69 -7.01
C LYS A 253 -2.89 9.90 -7.80
N ASP A 254 -1.71 10.39 -7.45
CA ASP A 254 -1.16 11.63 -7.98
C ASP A 254 0.33 11.44 -8.27
N PHE A 255 0.74 11.61 -9.53
CA PHE A 255 2.14 11.51 -9.95
C PHE A 255 3.00 12.67 -9.43
N THR A 256 2.40 13.77 -8.96
CA THR A 256 3.12 14.89 -8.35
C THR A 256 3.38 14.69 -6.86
N ASP A 257 2.64 13.78 -6.21
CA ASP A 257 2.91 13.38 -4.83
C ASP A 257 4.09 12.41 -4.77
N MET A 258 5.29 12.99 -4.77
CA MET A 258 6.53 12.24 -4.67
C MET A 258 6.66 11.46 -3.35
N LYS A 259 5.91 11.80 -2.30
CA LYS A 259 5.92 11.00 -1.07
C LYS A 259 5.22 9.67 -1.31
N ASP A 260 4.04 9.68 -1.91
CA ASP A 260 3.30 8.46 -2.22
C ASP A 260 4.00 7.62 -3.29
N VAL A 261 4.43 8.26 -4.40
CA VAL A 261 5.18 7.59 -5.47
C VAL A 261 6.44 6.91 -4.93
N SER A 262 7.19 7.60 -4.05
CA SER A 262 8.39 7.06 -3.41
C SER A 262 8.07 5.96 -2.39
N ARG A 263 7.03 6.15 -1.57
CA ARG A 263 6.56 5.16 -0.58
C ARG A 263 6.26 3.83 -1.25
N VAL A 264 5.51 3.85 -2.35
CA VAL A 264 5.14 2.63 -3.10
C VAL A 264 6.37 1.90 -3.62
N VAL A 265 7.34 2.60 -4.25
CA VAL A 265 8.54 1.91 -4.77
C VAL A 265 9.47 1.39 -3.66
N HIS A 266 9.56 2.08 -2.52
CA HIS A 266 10.28 1.57 -1.36
C HIS A 266 9.60 0.32 -0.78
N LYS A 267 8.26 0.30 -0.70
CA LYS A 267 7.54 -0.90 -0.28
C LYS A 267 7.74 -2.05 -1.25
N LEU A 268 7.71 -1.81 -2.57
CA LEU A 268 8.04 -2.83 -3.58
C LEU A 268 9.46 -3.40 -3.42
N LYS A 269 10.42 -2.56 -3.03
CA LYS A 269 11.78 -3.02 -2.70
C LYS A 269 11.79 -3.91 -1.45
N GLN A 270 11.13 -3.48 -0.37
CA GLN A 270 11.01 -4.27 0.86
C GLN A 270 10.33 -5.63 0.65
N LEU A 271 9.36 -5.69 -0.27
CA LEU A 271 8.69 -6.92 -0.69
C LEU A 271 9.56 -7.80 -1.61
N GLY A 272 10.80 -7.42 -1.90
CA GLY A 272 11.73 -8.19 -2.73
C GLY A 272 11.44 -8.14 -4.23
N ILE A 273 10.49 -7.33 -4.69
CA ILE A 273 10.06 -7.29 -6.10
C ILE A 273 11.09 -6.56 -6.98
N ILE A 274 11.78 -5.55 -6.44
CA ILE A 274 12.76 -4.77 -7.21
C ILE A 274 14.10 -5.49 -7.32
N ASP A 275 14.68 -5.90 -6.18
CA ASP A 275 16.05 -6.40 -6.13
C ASP A 275 16.20 -7.77 -6.83
N SER A 276 15.15 -8.59 -6.83
CA SER A 276 15.11 -9.90 -7.52
C SER A 276 15.26 -9.80 -9.03
N ARG A 277 14.99 -8.64 -9.64
CA ARG A 277 14.91 -8.47 -11.10
C ARG A 277 16.17 -7.91 -11.75
N GLY A 278 17.05 -7.28 -10.97
CA GLY A 278 18.28 -6.65 -11.47
C GLY A 278 18.08 -5.50 -12.48
N LYS A 279 16.84 -5.03 -12.70
CA LYS A 279 16.51 -3.93 -13.63
C LYS A 279 15.59 -2.92 -12.93
N PRO A 280 15.73 -1.62 -13.22
CA PRO A 280 14.80 -0.63 -12.71
C PRO A 280 13.42 -0.80 -13.36
N ILE A 281 12.39 -0.63 -12.53
CA ILE A 281 11.02 -0.39 -13.01
C ILE A 281 10.79 1.10 -13.26
N TYR A 282 9.77 1.41 -14.08
CA TYR A 282 9.46 2.76 -14.53
C TYR A 282 8.04 3.16 -14.12
N TYR A 283 7.88 4.45 -13.86
CA TYR A 283 6.59 5.06 -13.55
C TYR A 283 6.07 5.85 -14.75
N LYS A 284 4.83 5.63 -15.14
CA LYS A 284 4.15 6.33 -16.24
C LYS A 284 2.85 6.95 -15.74
N CYS A 285 2.61 8.23 -16.02
CA CYS A 285 1.32 8.86 -15.74
C CYS A 285 0.24 8.40 -16.74
N ASP A 286 -1.01 8.39 -16.28
CA ASP A 286 -2.16 8.03 -17.11
C ASP A 286 -2.40 9.07 -18.20
N ALA A 287 -2.11 10.35 -17.93
CA ALA A 287 -2.06 11.43 -18.92
C ALA A 287 -1.32 11.03 -20.21
N TYR A 288 -0.13 10.41 -20.10
CA TYR A 288 0.60 9.93 -21.27
C TYR A 288 -0.07 8.73 -21.94
N THR A 289 -0.80 7.91 -21.20
CA THR A 289 -1.50 6.76 -21.77
C THR A 289 -2.76 7.17 -22.53
N TYR A 290 -3.55 8.10 -22.00
CA TYR A 290 -4.70 8.69 -22.69
C TYR A 290 -4.31 9.42 -23.98
N LEU A 291 -3.13 10.05 -24.01
CA LEU A 291 -2.55 10.67 -25.22
C LEU A 291 -1.77 9.69 -26.11
N ARG A 292 -1.81 8.38 -25.82
CA ARG A 292 -1.12 7.31 -26.57
C ARG A 292 0.40 7.52 -26.72
N LEU A 293 1.02 8.19 -25.74
CA LEU A 293 2.47 8.38 -25.66
C LEU A 293 3.11 7.09 -25.13
N GLY A 294 3.40 6.17 -26.05
CA GLY A 294 4.16 4.95 -25.80
C GLY A 294 5.68 5.12 -26.01
N SER A 295 6.43 4.04 -25.83
CA SER A 295 7.84 3.99 -26.23
C SER A 295 7.96 4.22 -27.74
N GLY A 296 8.90 5.08 -28.17
CA GLY A 296 9.10 5.39 -29.59
C GLY A 296 7.97 6.19 -30.25
N ASN A 297 7.16 6.93 -29.47
CA ASN A 297 6.15 7.83 -30.03
C ASN A 297 6.75 8.86 -31.00
N GLU A 298 5.91 9.37 -31.91
CA GLU A 298 6.30 10.28 -32.99
C GLU A 298 6.89 11.62 -32.51
N TYR A 299 6.63 12.01 -31.27
CA TYR A 299 7.13 13.24 -30.64
C TYR A 299 8.49 13.06 -29.95
N ASN A 300 8.96 11.81 -29.84
CA ASN A 300 10.15 11.45 -29.07
C ASN A 300 10.10 11.98 -27.61
N ILE A 301 8.90 11.94 -27.02
CA ILE A 301 8.66 12.23 -25.61
C ILE A 301 8.95 10.97 -24.81
N LYS A 302 9.66 11.09 -23.68
CA LYS A 302 9.94 9.94 -22.81
C LYS A 302 8.63 9.45 -22.20
N ALA A 303 8.30 8.17 -22.40
CA ALA A 303 7.03 7.59 -21.93
C ALA A 303 6.98 7.32 -20.41
N SER A 304 8.08 7.55 -19.69
CA SER A 304 8.17 7.40 -18.23
C SER A 304 8.60 8.71 -17.56
N LEU A 305 7.92 9.04 -16.46
CA LEU A 305 8.24 10.20 -15.62
C LEU A 305 9.39 9.88 -14.66
N TYR A 306 9.27 8.75 -13.95
CA TYR A 306 10.23 8.35 -12.92
C TYR A 306 10.81 6.97 -13.20
N ASN A 307 11.97 6.68 -12.61
CA ASN A 307 12.50 5.33 -12.52
C ASN A 307 12.92 5.00 -11.09
N SER A 308 12.76 3.74 -10.73
CA SER A 308 13.03 3.23 -9.38
C SER A 308 14.49 3.38 -8.96
N ALA A 309 15.46 3.23 -9.87
CA ALA A 309 16.88 3.33 -9.52
C ALA A 309 17.26 4.74 -9.04
N GLU A 310 16.72 5.80 -9.65
CA GLU A 310 16.93 7.18 -9.20
C GLU A 310 16.28 7.46 -7.83
N ILE A 311 15.04 7.01 -7.65
CA ILE A 311 14.31 7.22 -6.39
C ILE A 311 14.96 6.46 -5.22
N LEU A 312 15.34 5.19 -5.43
CA LEU A 312 15.88 4.32 -4.38
C LEU A 312 17.34 4.63 -4.01
N LYS A 313 18.09 5.36 -4.86
CA LYS A 313 19.43 5.87 -4.52
C LYS A 313 19.36 7.07 -3.57
N SER A 314 18.24 7.75 -3.52
CA SER A 314 18.02 8.91 -2.65
C SER A 314 17.69 8.41 -1.24
N LYS A 315 18.42 8.86 -0.21
CA LYS A 315 18.17 8.43 1.18
C LYS A 315 16.75 8.83 1.65
N PRO A 316 16.04 7.96 2.39
CA PRO A 316 14.75 8.31 2.99
C PRO A 316 14.93 9.53 3.91
N GLY A 317 14.12 10.58 3.71
CA GLY A 317 14.16 11.80 4.52
C GLY A 317 15.03 12.95 3.99
N GLN A 318 15.82 12.76 2.92
CA GLN A 318 16.50 13.84 2.19
C GLN A 318 15.78 14.27 0.91
N ALA A 319 14.49 13.94 0.77
CA ALA A 319 13.62 14.50 -0.27
C ALA A 319 13.10 15.90 0.07
N LYS A 320 13.89 16.69 0.83
CA LYS A 320 13.81 18.16 0.73
C LYS A 320 14.73 18.52 -0.41
N ASP A 321 14.14 18.89 -1.55
CA ASP A 321 14.85 19.39 -2.72
C ASP A 321 15.73 18.36 -3.45
N ALA A 322 15.31 17.09 -3.49
CA ALA A 322 15.65 16.25 -4.63
C ALA A 322 14.89 16.83 -5.84
N LYS A 323 15.49 17.85 -6.44
CA LYS A 323 15.05 18.52 -7.65
C LYS A 323 14.57 17.48 -8.67
N VAL A 324 13.24 17.35 -8.79
CA VAL A 324 12.62 17.00 -10.05
C VAL A 324 12.73 18.25 -10.94
N ASP A 325 13.97 18.68 -11.19
CA ASP A 325 14.31 19.80 -12.06
C ASP A 325 13.90 19.38 -13.47
N GLY A 326 12.70 19.81 -13.85
CA GLY A 326 12.22 19.70 -15.22
C GLY A 326 10.81 20.24 -15.37
N PHE A 327 9.89 19.86 -14.49
CA PHE A 327 8.48 19.95 -14.85
C PHE A 327 7.56 20.55 -13.79
N PHE A 328 7.72 20.22 -12.51
CA PHE A 328 6.71 20.60 -11.51
C PHE A 328 7.23 21.67 -10.56
N ASN A 329 6.55 22.81 -10.53
CA ASN A 329 6.75 23.82 -9.50
C ASN A 329 5.49 23.94 -8.64
N LYS A 330 5.70 23.84 -7.32
CA LYS A 330 4.79 24.04 -6.17
C LYS A 330 4.05 22.81 -5.66
N GLN A 331 4.48 22.35 -4.48
CA GLN A 331 3.70 21.51 -3.57
C GLN A 331 2.45 22.27 -3.10
N LYS A 332 1.25 21.74 -3.37
CA LYS A 332 0.06 22.09 -2.57
C LYS A 332 0.16 21.36 -1.22
N LYS A 333 -0.15 22.04 -0.12
CA LYS A 333 -0.20 21.45 1.22
C LYS A 333 -1.34 20.43 1.28
N ASP A 334 -0.98 19.17 1.48
CA ASP A 334 -1.89 18.07 1.81
C ASP A 334 -2.44 18.26 3.25
N PRO A 335 -3.76 18.23 3.50
CA PRO A 335 -4.35 18.37 4.83
C PRO A 335 -4.22 17.12 5.73
N GLY A 336 -3.10 16.39 5.62
CA GLY A 336 -2.60 15.45 6.64
C GLY A 336 -3.59 14.38 7.10
N ASP A 337 -3.68 13.27 6.37
CA ASP A 337 -4.53 12.14 6.77
C ASP A 337 -3.86 10.77 6.55
N TRP A 338 -2.56 10.71 6.81
CA TRP A 338 -1.76 9.48 6.77
C TRP A 338 -1.18 9.19 8.15
N ARG A 339 -1.24 7.94 8.61
CA ARG A 339 -0.54 7.51 9.82
C ARG A 339 0.96 7.81 9.64
N GLN A 340 1.48 8.72 10.45
CA GLN A 340 2.91 8.88 10.62
C GLN A 340 3.45 7.58 11.24
N MET A 341 4.29 6.87 10.49
CA MET A 341 5.21 5.92 11.08
C MET A 341 6.45 6.71 11.50
N GLU A 342 6.70 6.77 12.80
CA GLU A 342 8.00 7.19 13.31
C GLU A 342 9.03 6.11 12.99
N TRP A 343 10.19 6.56 12.53
CA TRP A 343 11.34 5.71 12.23
C TRP A 343 12.23 5.71 13.47
N GLU A 344 12.50 4.55 14.06
CA GLU A 344 13.69 4.33 14.90
C GLU A 344 14.90 4.00 14.03
#